data_AF-A0A969GBE9-F1
#
_entry.id   AF-A0A969GBE9-F1
#
_cell.length_a   1.000
_cell.length_b   1.000
_cell.length_c   1.000
_cell.angle_alpha   90.00
_cell.angle_beta   90.00
_cell.angle_gamma   90.00
#
_symmetry.space_group_name_H-M   'P 1'
#
loop_
_entity.id
_entity.type
_entity.pdbx_description
1 polymer ?
#
loop_
_entity_poly.entity_id
_entity_poly.type
_entity_poly.pdbx_seq_one_letter_code
_entity_poly.pdbx_strand_id
1 'polypeptide(L)'
;MQKSGGISLYWYELIKNFPTQNVNIQFLENKKIDNLFRNQLNLQDTTIHHRSEPIIIDRFTPVRIHNDSIKPTIFHSSYYRRLRNKSENVKEVITLHDLTEIEYYNFTRYFHKKQIIKAIHQADGIICISNKTKSDLFQHFPEVNSKPIKVIHHGITSHYRILPKKELIRLTNKLELQYLLNKDNIVLYVGNRKAKYKNFLPMVKALKNTDYKLIIAGGEELSRKELILLNNNLP
;
A
#
# COMPACT_ATOMS: atom_id res chain seq x y z
N MET A 1 2.35 -2.54 12.08
CA MET A 1 2.02 -1.92 10.78
C MET A 1 3.15 -2.18 9.81
N GLN A 2 2.92 -2.06 8.51
CA GLN A 2 3.96 -2.26 7.49
C GLN A 2 5.03 -1.15 7.59
N LYS A 3 6.31 -1.52 7.48
CA LYS A 3 7.44 -0.56 7.53
C LYS A 3 7.54 0.31 6.27
N SER A 4 7.23 -0.25 5.10
CA SER A 4 7.19 0.47 3.82
C SER A 4 6.44 -0.37 2.78
N GLY A 5 5.77 0.28 1.82
CA GLY A 5 5.07 -0.37 0.72
C GLY A 5 4.22 0.58 -0.11
N GLY A 6 3.56 0.05 -1.15
CA GLY A 6 2.74 0.85 -2.07
C GLY A 6 1.59 1.59 -1.39
N ILE A 7 0.90 0.94 -0.45
CA ILE A 7 -0.17 1.59 0.35
C ILE A 7 0.40 2.73 1.20
N SER A 8 1.56 2.53 1.83
CA SER A 8 2.20 3.60 2.61
C SER A 8 2.64 4.78 1.75
N LEU A 9 3.18 4.52 0.54
CA LEU A 9 3.53 5.56 -0.42
C LEU A 9 2.29 6.33 -0.90
N TYR A 10 1.18 5.62 -1.17
CA TYR A 10 -0.10 6.25 -1.50
C TYR A 10 -0.55 7.24 -0.43
N TRP A 11 -0.58 6.81 0.84
CA TRP A 11 -0.99 7.69 1.94
C TRP A 11 -0.02 8.85 2.13
N TYR A 12 1.28 8.61 1.99
CA TYR A 12 2.28 9.68 2.04
C TYR A 12 2.06 10.74 0.97
N GLU A 13 1.92 10.35 -0.29
CA GLU A 13 1.71 11.29 -1.39
C GLU A 13 0.34 11.96 -1.31
N LEU A 14 -0.70 11.23 -0.87
CA LEU A 14 -2.02 11.82 -0.67
C LEU A 14 -1.98 12.92 0.40
N ILE A 15 -1.35 12.65 1.55
CA ILE A 15 -1.25 13.60 2.66
C ILE A 15 -0.39 14.81 2.25
N LYS A 16 0.76 14.56 1.64
CA LYS A 16 1.71 15.60 1.22
C LYS A 16 1.11 16.58 0.22
N ASN A 17 0.27 16.09 -0.69
CA ASN A 17 -0.32 16.90 -1.76
C ASN A 17 -1.78 17.29 -1.47
N PHE A 18 -2.28 17.05 -0.26
CA PHE A 18 -3.68 17.36 0.07
C PHE A 18 -3.89 18.88 0.12
N PRO A 19 -4.92 19.43 -0.54
CA PRO A 19 -5.19 20.87 -0.51
C PRO A 19 -5.71 21.29 0.88
N THR A 20 -4.90 22.01 1.64
CA THR A 20 -5.22 22.43 3.02
C THR A 20 -6.01 23.73 3.11
N GLN A 21 -6.11 24.49 2.02
CA GLN A 21 -6.61 25.88 2.03
C GLN A 21 -8.07 26.02 2.51
N ASN A 22 -8.89 24.96 2.43
CA ASN A 22 -10.32 25.01 2.78
C ASN A 22 -10.79 23.83 3.64
N VAL A 23 -9.87 23.03 4.19
CA VAL A 23 -10.22 21.81 4.93
C VAL A 23 -9.35 21.70 6.18
N ASN A 24 -9.99 21.52 7.34
CA ASN A 24 -9.29 21.12 8.55
C ASN A 24 -8.99 19.62 8.49
N ILE A 25 -7.72 19.24 8.62
CA ILE A 25 -7.26 17.86 8.49
C ILE A 25 -6.65 17.42 9.82
N GLN A 26 -7.09 16.25 10.28
CA GLN A 26 -6.56 15.60 11.47
C GLN A 26 -6.16 14.16 11.12
N PHE A 27 -5.08 13.69 11.73
CA PHE A 27 -4.54 12.35 11.50
C PHE A 27 -4.67 11.51 12.75
N LEU A 28 -5.27 10.33 12.62
CA LEU A 28 -5.40 9.39 13.73
C LEU A 28 -4.27 8.37 13.68
N GLU A 29 -3.40 8.41 14.69
CA GLU A 29 -2.19 7.60 14.69
C GLU A 29 -1.99 6.78 15.96
N ASN A 30 -1.27 5.67 15.80
CA ASN A 30 -0.74 4.91 16.91
C ASN A 30 0.49 5.62 17.51
N LYS A 31 0.68 5.48 18.82
CA LYS A 31 1.86 6.03 19.53
C LYS A 31 3.19 5.48 19.01
N LYS A 32 3.21 4.24 18.53
CA LYS A 32 4.38 3.60 17.94
C LYS A 32 4.29 3.69 16.42
N ILE A 33 5.16 4.52 15.84
CA ILE A 33 5.28 4.72 14.40
C ILE A 33 6.60 4.07 13.95
N ASP A 34 6.49 3.09 13.07
CA ASP A 34 7.64 2.42 12.44
C ASP A 34 7.32 2.28 10.94
N ASN A 35 7.23 3.42 10.24
CA ASN A 35 6.98 3.48 8.81
C ASN A 35 7.83 4.55 8.14
N LEU A 36 8.58 4.16 7.11
CA LEU A 36 9.57 4.99 6.41
C LEU A 36 8.95 6.26 5.80
N PHE A 37 7.77 6.13 5.19
CA PHE A 37 7.13 7.27 4.52
C PHE A 37 6.47 8.20 5.54
N ARG A 38 5.83 7.63 6.58
CA ARG A 38 5.25 8.44 7.65
C ARG A 38 6.29 9.30 8.37
N ASN A 39 7.50 8.77 8.60
CA ASN A 39 8.58 9.51 9.27
C ASN A 39 9.07 10.75 8.48
N GLN A 40 8.69 10.89 7.21
CA GLN A 40 9.01 12.05 6.37
C GLN A 40 7.94 13.15 6.43
N LEU A 41 6.80 12.90 7.10
CA LEU A 41 5.71 13.87 7.24
C LEU A 41 5.81 14.62 8.57
N ASN A 42 5.68 15.95 8.52
CA ASN A 42 5.52 16.77 9.72
C ASN A 42 4.03 16.98 10.04
N LEU A 43 3.51 16.23 11.02
CA LEU A 43 2.08 16.20 11.37
C LEU A 43 1.80 16.55 12.85
N GLN A 44 2.76 17.14 13.57
CA GLN A 44 2.70 17.23 15.04
C GLN A 44 1.43 17.93 15.55
N ASP A 45 1.03 19.04 14.94
CA ASP A 45 -0.12 19.83 15.40
C ASP A 45 -1.50 19.28 14.95
N THR A 46 -1.51 18.27 14.09
CA THR A 46 -2.73 17.70 13.50
C THR A 46 -2.94 16.22 13.89
N THR A 47 -2.04 15.66 14.71
CA THR A 47 -2.08 14.24 15.08
C THR A 47 -2.86 14.02 16.37
N ILE A 48 -3.85 13.13 16.31
CA ILE A 48 -4.59 12.62 17.47
C ILE A 48 -4.10 11.20 17.75
N HIS A 49 -3.44 11.02 18.88
CA HIS A 49 -2.92 9.72 19.29
C HIS A 49 -4.01 8.87 19.95
N HIS A 50 -4.27 7.69 19.39
CA HIS A 50 -5.19 6.72 19.99
C HIS A 50 -4.50 5.94 21.13
N ARG A 51 -5.22 5.66 22.24
CA ARG A 51 -4.68 4.83 23.35
C ARG A 51 -4.45 3.40 22.85
N SER A 52 -3.30 2.86 23.24
CA SER A 52 -2.63 1.70 22.64
C SER A 52 -3.06 0.36 23.25
N GLU A 53 -3.64 -0.49 22.42
CA GLU A 53 -3.53 -1.96 22.49
C GLU A 53 -2.28 -2.40 21.69
N PRO A 54 -1.85 -3.69 21.72
CA PRO A 54 -0.89 -4.20 20.75
C PRO A 54 -1.30 -3.79 19.32
N ILE A 55 -0.33 -3.32 18.51
CA ILE A 55 -0.58 -2.76 17.15
C ILE A 55 -1.39 -3.72 16.26
N ILE A 56 -1.26 -5.03 16.49
CA ILE A 56 -1.99 -6.08 15.77
C ILE A 56 -3.49 -6.00 16.05
N ILE A 57 -3.89 -5.72 17.29
CA ILE A 57 -5.29 -5.63 17.71
C ILE A 57 -5.89 -4.30 17.25
N ASP A 58 -5.14 -3.20 17.39
CA ASP A 58 -5.60 -1.85 17.01
C ASP A 58 -6.07 -1.77 15.55
N ARG A 59 -5.43 -2.53 14.65
CA ARG A 59 -5.84 -2.69 13.25
C ARG A 59 -7.32 -3.07 13.08
N PHE A 60 -7.84 -3.93 13.95
CA PHE A 60 -9.21 -4.44 13.86
C PHE A 60 -10.18 -3.69 14.75
N THR A 61 -9.67 -2.81 15.62
CA THR A 61 -10.47 -2.06 16.59
C THR A 61 -11.07 -0.81 15.92
N PRO A 62 -12.42 -0.65 16.00
CA PRO A 62 -13.07 0.58 15.59
C PRO A 62 -12.53 1.79 16.33
N VAL A 63 -12.38 2.88 15.60
CA VAL A 63 -11.85 4.15 16.10
C VAL A 63 -12.96 4.96 16.74
N ARG A 64 -12.65 5.64 17.85
CA ARG A 64 -13.51 6.69 18.38
C ARG A 64 -12.96 8.05 18.00
N ILE A 65 -13.78 8.88 17.38
CA ILE A 65 -13.49 10.31 17.19
C ILE A 65 -14.27 11.09 18.26
N HIS A 66 -13.58 11.94 19.00
CA HIS A 66 -14.24 12.85 19.96
C HIS A 66 -14.65 14.09 19.17
N ASN A 67 -15.74 13.98 18.42
CA ASN A 67 -16.29 15.09 17.66
C ASN A 67 -17.63 15.47 18.27
N ASP A 68 -17.66 16.63 18.94
CA ASP A 68 -18.89 17.33 19.30
C ASP A 68 -19.54 17.82 17.98
N SER A 69 -20.53 17.07 17.50
CA SER A 69 -20.82 16.94 16.08
C SER A 69 -21.64 18.09 15.47
N ILE A 70 -21.07 19.30 15.35
CA ILE A 70 -21.74 20.43 14.66
C ILE A 70 -21.29 20.57 13.19
N LYS A 71 -20.06 20.18 12.84
CA LYS A 71 -19.50 20.42 11.49
C LYS A 71 -19.50 19.16 10.60
N PRO A 72 -19.84 19.27 9.29
CA PRO A 72 -19.66 18.19 8.33
C PRO A 72 -18.22 17.69 8.31
N THR A 73 -18.03 16.38 8.44
CA THR A 73 -16.70 15.75 8.56
C THR A 73 -16.59 14.54 7.64
N ILE A 74 -15.45 14.36 6.98
CA ILE A 74 -15.12 13.13 6.23
C ILE A 74 -14.08 12.35 7.03
N PHE A 75 -14.41 11.11 7.37
CA PHE A 75 -13.46 10.14 7.92
C PHE A 75 -12.97 9.21 6.81
N HIS A 76 -11.69 9.32 6.44
CA HIS A 76 -11.09 8.48 5.40
C HIS A 76 -10.18 7.42 6.02
N SER A 77 -10.60 6.15 5.95
CA SER A 77 -9.90 5.05 6.59
C SER A 77 -8.72 4.54 5.76
N SER A 78 -7.54 4.43 6.38
CA SER A 78 -6.32 3.92 5.74
C SER A 78 -6.15 2.41 5.72
N TYR A 79 -6.93 1.68 6.53
CA TYR A 79 -6.83 0.22 6.62
C TYR A 79 -8.16 -0.42 7.07
N TYR A 80 -9.28 0.02 6.48
CA TYR A 80 -10.62 -0.54 6.73
C TYR A 80 -11.06 -0.49 8.21
N ARG A 81 -10.46 0.41 8.99
CA ARG A 81 -10.92 0.74 10.35
C ARG A 81 -12.19 1.57 10.24
N ARG A 82 -13.15 1.26 11.09
CA ARG A 82 -14.46 1.93 11.11
C ARG A 82 -14.59 2.85 12.29
N LEU A 83 -15.47 3.82 12.21
CA LEU A 83 -15.87 4.60 13.38
C LEU A 83 -16.77 3.78 14.31
N ARG A 84 -16.52 3.84 15.61
CA ARG A 84 -17.40 3.26 16.63
C ARG A 84 -18.63 4.12 16.89
N ASN A 85 -18.47 5.44 16.76
CA ASN A 85 -19.47 6.46 17.04
C ASN A 85 -19.69 7.35 15.82
N LYS A 86 -20.15 6.76 14.71
CA LYS A 86 -20.47 7.51 13.49
C LYS A 86 -21.76 8.33 13.72
N SER A 87 -21.65 9.65 13.72
CA SER A 87 -22.80 10.58 13.72
C SER A 87 -23.30 10.86 12.30
N GLU A 88 -24.50 11.43 12.16
CA GLU A 88 -25.09 11.77 10.85
C GLU A 88 -24.27 12.79 10.04
N ASN A 89 -23.61 13.73 10.73
CA ASN A 89 -22.73 14.74 10.14
C ASN A 89 -21.37 14.21 9.67
N VAL A 90 -21.10 12.91 9.85
CA VAL A 90 -19.83 12.27 9.48
C VAL A 90 -20.06 11.30 8.32
N LYS A 91 -19.33 11.51 7.23
CA LYS A 91 -19.27 10.57 6.10
C LYS A 91 -18.00 9.74 6.17
N GLU A 92 -18.15 8.42 6.10
CA GLU A 92 -17.04 7.46 6.12
C GLU A 92 -16.70 7.03 4.69
N VAL A 93 -15.44 7.22 4.30
CA VAL A 93 -14.91 6.84 2.99
C VAL A 93 -13.79 5.82 3.19
N ILE A 94 -13.77 4.79 2.35
CA ILE A 94 -12.72 3.78 2.32
C ILE A 94 -12.07 3.71 0.94
N THR A 95 -10.75 3.48 0.89
CA THR A 95 -10.03 3.17 -0.35
C THR A 95 -9.64 1.70 -0.34
N LEU A 96 -10.13 0.95 -1.33
CA LEU A 96 -9.72 -0.43 -1.60
C LEU A 96 -8.47 -0.42 -2.47
N HIS A 97 -7.35 -0.83 -1.89
CA HIS A 97 -6.06 -0.94 -2.59
C HIS A 97 -5.96 -2.23 -3.41
N ASP A 98 -6.10 -3.36 -2.73
CA ASP A 98 -6.19 -4.68 -3.34
C ASP A 98 -6.93 -5.62 -2.39
N LEU A 99 -7.38 -6.75 -2.92
CA LEU A 99 -8.02 -7.82 -2.16
C LEU A 99 -7.11 -9.06 -2.10
N THR A 100 -5.80 -8.88 -2.27
CA THR A 100 -4.79 -9.94 -2.31
C THR A 100 -4.79 -10.75 -1.01
N GLU A 101 -5.06 -10.08 0.13
CA GLU A 101 -5.20 -10.72 1.45
C GLU A 101 -6.34 -11.76 1.47
N ILE A 102 -7.40 -11.53 0.69
CA ILE A 102 -8.50 -12.49 0.54
C ILE A 102 -8.11 -13.59 -0.44
N GLU A 103 -7.50 -13.25 -1.57
CA GLU A 103 -7.18 -14.20 -2.63
C GLU A 103 -6.08 -15.20 -2.23
N TYR A 104 -5.00 -14.75 -1.58
CA TYR A 104 -3.77 -15.55 -1.44
C TYR A 104 -3.42 -16.03 -0.03
N TYR A 105 -4.06 -15.50 1.01
CA TYR A 105 -3.77 -15.90 2.40
C TYR A 105 -4.86 -16.86 2.87
N ASN A 106 -4.47 -18.02 3.41
CA ASN A 106 -5.44 -19.04 3.83
C ASN A 106 -5.87 -18.85 5.30
N PHE A 107 -4.92 -18.71 6.22
CA PHE A 107 -5.21 -18.69 7.66
C PHE A 107 -5.89 -17.41 8.15
N THR A 108 -5.57 -16.25 7.54
CA THR A 108 -6.13 -14.96 7.96
C THR A 108 -7.29 -14.49 7.08
N ARG A 109 -7.59 -15.20 5.98
CA ARG A 109 -8.62 -14.84 4.98
C ARG A 109 -9.92 -14.39 5.62
N TYR A 110 -10.40 -15.19 6.57
CA TYR A 110 -11.67 -14.98 7.24
C TYR A 110 -11.72 -13.65 8.00
N PHE A 111 -10.65 -13.32 8.73
CA PHE A 111 -10.56 -12.08 9.50
C PHE A 111 -10.48 -10.85 8.58
N HIS A 112 -9.66 -10.92 7.52
CA HIS A 112 -9.57 -9.85 6.52
C HIS A 112 -10.90 -9.63 5.80
N LYS A 113 -11.54 -10.72 5.32
CA LYS A 113 -12.85 -10.63 4.68
C LYS A 113 -13.90 -10.01 5.60
N LYS A 114 -13.94 -10.44 6.88
CA LYS A 114 -14.83 -9.87 7.90
C LYS A 114 -14.56 -8.39 8.19
N GLN A 115 -13.30 -7.98 8.22
CA GLN A 115 -12.94 -6.58 8.44
C GLN A 115 -13.41 -5.71 7.26
N ILE A 116 -13.07 -6.14 6.04
CA ILE A 116 -13.38 -5.43 4.81
C ILE A 116 -14.90 -5.31 4.63
N ILE A 117 -15.67 -6.39 4.79
CA ILE A 117 -17.13 -6.32 4.61
C ILE A 117 -17.81 -5.41 5.63
N LYS A 118 -17.36 -5.44 6.89
CA LYS A 118 -17.87 -4.49 7.90
C LYS A 118 -17.58 -3.05 7.49
N ALA A 119 -16.38 -2.77 6.96
CA ALA A 119 -16.00 -1.43 6.53
C ALA A 119 -16.84 -0.97 5.35
N ILE A 120 -17.03 -1.85 4.36
CA ILE A 120 -17.88 -1.58 3.20
C ILE A 120 -19.33 -1.28 3.61
N HIS A 121 -19.92 -2.07 4.52
CA HIS A 121 -21.30 -1.82 4.96
C HIS A 121 -21.47 -0.46 5.63
N GLN A 122 -20.48 -0.03 6.42
CA GLN A 122 -20.53 1.24 7.15
C GLN A 122 -20.16 2.47 6.30
N ALA A 123 -19.33 2.28 5.27
CA ALA A 123 -18.89 3.35 4.38
C ALA A 123 -20.07 4.00 3.64
N ASP A 124 -20.01 5.32 3.50
CA ASP A 124 -20.89 6.10 2.64
C ASP A 124 -20.34 6.23 1.21
N GLY A 125 -19.02 6.04 1.05
CA GLY A 125 -18.36 6.05 -0.25
C GLY A 125 -17.18 5.09 -0.31
N ILE A 126 -17.00 4.44 -1.45
CA ILE A 126 -15.93 3.48 -1.70
C ILE A 126 -15.11 3.95 -2.90
N ILE A 127 -13.80 4.03 -2.71
CA ILE A 127 -12.82 4.31 -3.77
C ILE A 127 -12.13 3.00 -4.14
N CYS A 128 -12.25 2.59 -5.40
CA CYS A 128 -11.45 1.50 -5.96
C CYS A 128 -10.29 2.09 -6.75
N ILE A 129 -9.06 1.62 -6.52
CA ILE A 129 -7.86 2.18 -7.18
C ILE A 129 -7.70 1.75 -8.65
N SER A 130 -8.57 0.86 -9.14
CA SER A 130 -8.60 0.42 -10.54
C SER A 130 -9.94 -0.23 -10.88
N ASN A 131 -10.20 -0.41 -12.18
CA ASN A 131 -11.35 -1.20 -12.65
C ASN A 131 -11.25 -2.67 -12.21
N LYS A 132 -10.03 -3.24 -12.15
CA LYS A 132 -9.80 -4.59 -11.63
C LYS A 132 -10.23 -4.69 -10.16
N THR A 133 -9.78 -3.75 -9.32
CA THR A 133 -10.17 -3.71 -7.90
C THR A 133 -11.69 -3.57 -7.71
N LYS A 134 -12.37 -2.81 -8.59
CA LYS A 134 -13.84 -2.71 -8.59
C LYS A 134 -14.51 -4.03 -8.98
N SER A 135 -13.97 -4.73 -9.99
CA SER A 135 -14.45 -6.06 -10.37
C SER A 135 -14.28 -7.05 -9.21
N ASP A 136 -13.12 -7.03 -8.54
CA ASP A 136 -12.81 -7.93 -7.43
C ASP A 136 -13.70 -7.65 -6.21
N LEU A 137 -14.02 -6.38 -5.96
CA LEU A 137 -15.00 -5.98 -4.95
C LEU A 137 -16.33 -6.70 -5.18
N PHE A 138 -16.88 -6.64 -6.40
CA PHE A 138 -18.16 -7.29 -6.70
C PHE A 138 -18.07 -8.82 -6.70
N GLN A 139 -16.94 -9.39 -7.12
CA GLN A 139 -16.72 -10.83 -7.07
C GLN A 139 -16.71 -11.35 -5.62
N HIS A 140 -16.08 -10.62 -4.69
CA HIS A 140 -15.95 -11.05 -3.30
C HIS A 140 -17.11 -10.63 -2.40
N PHE A 141 -17.79 -9.54 -2.76
CA PHE A 141 -18.85 -8.88 -2.01
C PHE A 141 -19.95 -8.36 -2.96
N PRO A 142 -20.74 -9.27 -3.60
CA PRO A 142 -21.79 -8.90 -4.54
C PRO A 142 -22.90 -8.01 -3.91
N GLU A 143 -23.06 -8.05 -2.59
CA GLU A 143 -24.02 -7.26 -1.81
C GLU A 143 -23.74 -5.75 -1.82
N VAL A 144 -22.61 -5.30 -2.37
CA VAL A 144 -22.11 -3.92 -2.29
C VAL A 144 -22.70 -2.98 -3.35
N ASN A 145 -23.49 -3.51 -4.30
CA ASN A 145 -24.04 -2.76 -5.44
C ASN A 145 -24.85 -1.49 -5.10
N SER A 146 -25.34 -1.34 -3.86
CA SER A 146 -26.11 -0.16 -3.43
C SER A 146 -25.25 1.02 -2.97
N LYS A 147 -23.93 0.87 -2.86
CA LYS A 147 -23.03 1.92 -2.35
C LYS A 147 -22.48 2.82 -3.47
N PRO A 148 -22.26 4.13 -3.21
CA PRO A 148 -21.49 4.98 -4.10
C PRO A 148 -20.05 4.47 -4.25
N ILE A 149 -19.71 3.99 -5.46
CA ILE A 149 -18.38 3.45 -5.78
C ILE A 149 -17.75 4.27 -6.91
N LYS A 150 -16.56 4.80 -6.67
CA LYS A 150 -15.77 5.54 -7.68
C LYS A 150 -14.45 4.84 -7.93
N VAL A 151 -14.07 4.73 -9.20
CA VAL A 151 -12.70 4.33 -9.56
C VAL A 151 -11.84 5.58 -9.61
N ILE A 152 -10.79 5.62 -8.78
CA ILE A 152 -9.80 6.69 -8.76
C ILE A 152 -8.42 6.03 -8.82
N HIS A 153 -7.78 6.12 -9.97
CA HIS A 153 -6.51 5.47 -10.21
C HIS A 153 -5.40 6.01 -9.30
N HIS A 154 -4.45 5.15 -8.95
CA HIS A 154 -3.22 5.61 -8.30
C HIS A 154 -2.47 6.61 -9.18
N GLY A 155 -1.94 7.65 -8.55
CA GLY A 155 -1.03 8.58 -9.18
C GLY A 155 0.38 7.98 -9.32
N ILE A 156 1.19 8.65 -10.13
CA ILE A 156 2.64 8.43 -10.21
C ILE A 156 3.36 9.62 -9.58
N THR A 157 4.49 9.36 -8.93
CA THR A 157 5.32 10.43 -8.37
C THR A 157 6.27 10.97 -9.43
N SER A 158 6.83 12.16 -9.18
CA SER A 158 7.86 12.76 -10.05
C SER A 158 9.16 11.95 -10.17
N HIS A 159 9.33 10.92 -9.33
CA HIS A 159 10.42 9.97 -9.44
C HIS A 159 10.26 9.03 -10.65
N TYR A 160 9.03 8.80 -11.12
CA TYR A 160 8.78 7.99 -12.31
C TYR A 160 8.96 8.85 -13.56
N ARG A 161 10.22 9.02 -13.96
CA ARG A 161 10.61 9.83 -15.11
C ARG A 161 11.83 9.24 -15.81
N ILE A 162 12.02 9.66 -17.05
CA ILE A 162 13.26 9.40 -17.78
C ILE A 162 14.39 10.21 -17.13
N LEU A 163 15.50 9.54 -16.83
CA LEU A 163 16.67 10.17 -16.24
C LEU A 163 17.57 10.75 -17.36
N PRO A 164 18.00 12.03 -17.25
CA PRO A 164 19.05 12.55 -18.11
C PRO A 164 20.35 11.76 -17.97
N LYS A 165 21.11 11.59 -19.05
CA LYS A 165 22.35 10.78 -19.07
C LYS A 165 23.33 11.14 -17.94
N LYS A 166 23.51 12.44 -17.67
CA LYS A 166 24.38 12.91 -16.57
C LYS A 166 23.91 12.44 -15.20
N GLU A 167 22.61 12.47 -14.96
CA GLU A 167 22.03 12.01 -13.70
C GLU A 167 22.09 10.49 -13.57
N LEU A 168 21.82 9.76 -14.66
CA LEU A 168 21.96 8.31 -14.72
C LEU A 168 23.39 7.88 -14.33
N ILE A 169 24.41 8.44 -14.97
CA ILE A 169 25.83 8.14 -14.67
C ILE A 169 26.16 8.44 -13.19
N ARG A 170 25.71 9.58 -12.67
CA ARG A 170 25.92 9.96 -11.27
C ARG A 170 25.29 8.94 -10.32
N LEU A 171 24.05 8.53 -10.59
CA LEU A 171 23.32 7.58 -9.75
C LEU A 171 23.93 6.18 -9.83
N THR A 172 24.30 5.70 -11.01
CA THR A 172 24.95 4.40 -11.15
C THR A 172 26.30 4.36 -10.45
N ASN A 173 27.08 5.45 -10.49
CA ASN A 173 28.35 5.52 -9.74
C ASN A 173 28.10 5.49 -8.23
N LYS A 174 27.13 6.29 -7.75
CA LYS A 174 26.78 6.33 -6.32
C LYS A 174 26.31 4.98 -5.77
N LEU A 175 25.64 4.19 -6.61
CA LEU A 175 25.07 2.89 -6.23
C LEU A 175 25.99 1.71 -6.59
N GLU A 176 27.18 1.98 -7.12
CA GLU A 176 28.12 0.95 -7.60
C GLU A 176 27.51 0.03 -8.70
N LEU A 177 26.63 0.62 -9.52
CA LEU A 177 25.91 -0.03 -10.61
C LEU A 177 26.44 0.35 -12.01
N GLN A 178 27.65 0.93 -12.09
CA GLN A 178 28.27 1.32 -13.37
C GLN A 178 28.38 0.15 -14.37
N TYR A 179 28.49 -1.08 -13.88
CA TYR A 179 28.53 -2.29 -14.70
C TYR A 179 27.22 -2.53 -15.49
N LEU A 180 26.13 -1.85 -15.14
CA LEU A 180 24.85 -1.91 -15.85
C LEU A 180 24.72 -0.91 -17.00
N LEU A 181 25.57 0.14 -17.06
CA LEU A 181 25.42 1.23 -18.03
C LEU A 181 25.53 0.79 -19.50
N ASN A 182 26.23 -0.32 -19.75
CA ASN A 182 26.45 -0.88 -21.08
C ASN A 182 25.78 -2.25 -21.26
N LYS A 183 24.73 -2.53 -20.48
CA LYS A 183 24.00 -3.80 -20.52
C LYS A 183 22.60 -3.56 -21.06
N ASP A 184 22.32 -4.19 -22.20
CA ASP A 184 21.02 -4.05 -22.86
C ASP A 184 19.98 -5.07 -22.35
N ASN A 185 20.45 -6.20 -21.79
CA ASN A 185 19.60 -7.29 -21.31
C ASN A 185 19.51 -7.30 -19.79
N ILE A 186 18.77 -6.36 -19.20
CA ILE A 186 18.52 -6.30 -17.76
C ILE A 186 17.05 -6.56 -17.47
N VAL A 187 16.78 -7.45 -16.51
CA VAL A 187 15.45 -7.61 -15.91
C VAL A 187 15.52 -7.10 -14.48
N LEU A 188 14.66 -6.14 -14.14
CA LEU A 188 14.51 -5.65 -12.78
C LEU A 188 13.26 -6.26 -12.13
N TYR A 189 13.45 -6.98 -11.02
CA TYR A 189 12.38 -7.41 -10.15
C TYR A 189 12.32 -6.52 -8.91
N VAL A 190 11.16 -5.91 -8.65
CA VAL A 190 10.93 -5.07 -7.47
C VAL A 190 9.81 -5.65 -6.60
N GLY A 191 10.13 -6.00 -5.34
CA GLY A 191 9.13 -6.35 -4.33
C GLY A 191 9.44 -7.60 -3.52
N ASN A 192 8.45 -8.04 -2.73
CA ASN A 192 8.59 -9.20 -1.87
C ASN A 192 8.63 -10.50 -2.68
N ARG A 193 9.74 -11.23 -2.64
CA ARG A 193 9.94 -12.51 -3.35
C ARG A 193 9.19 -13.69 -2.75
N LYS A 194 8.89 -13.62 -1.45
CA LYS A 194 8.12 -14.66 -0.72
C LYS A 194 6.62 -14.56 -1.00
N ALA A 195 6.16 -13.44 -1.55
CA ALA A 195 4.75 -13.23 -1.90
C ALA A 195 4.39 -14.05 -3.14
N LYS A 196 3.54 -15.07 -2.98
CA LYS A 196 3.13 -15.97 -4.08
C LYS A 196 2.61 -15.21 -5.30
N TYR A 197 1.78 -14.20 -5.07
CA TYR A 197 1.17 -13.36 -6.12
C TYR A 197 2.16 -12.47 -6.89
N LYS A 198 3.41 -12.35 -6.43
CA LYS A 198 4.45 -11.60 -7.15
C LYS A 198 5.26 -12.47 -8.12
N ASN A 199 5.02 -13.78 -8.16
CA ASN A 199 5.56 -14.70 -9.17
C ASN A 199 7.09 -14.66 -9.35
N PHE A 200 7.85 -14.45 -8.28
CA PHE A 200 9.32 -14.40 -8.35
C PHE A 200 9.93 -15.68 -8.93
N LEU A 201 9.53 -16.85 -8.42
CA LEU A 201 10.05 -18.14 -8.88
C LEU A 201 9.71 -18.43 -10.37
N PRO A 202 8.44 -18.28 -10.83
CA PRO A 202 8.13 -18.36 -12.25
C PRO A 202 9.00 -17.44 -13.12
N MET A 203 9.23 -16.20 -12.70
CA MET A 203 10.07 -15.26 -13.43
C MET A 203 11.53 -15.76 -13.53
N VAL A 204 12.14 -16.21 -12.42
CA VAL A 204 13.50 -16.76 -12.43
C VAL A 204 13.62 -17.95 -13.39
N LYS A 205 12.62 -18.85 -13.41
CA LYS A 205 12.60 -19.99 -14.33
C LYS A 205 12.45 -19.55 -15.79
N ALA A 206 11.69 -18.50 -16.06
CA ALA A 206 11.53 -17.96 -17.41
C ALA A 206 12.81 -17.32 -17.97
N LEU A 207 13.72 -16.87 -17.09
CA LEU A 207 15.04 -16.35 -17.48
C LEU A 207 16.09 -17.45 -17.67
N LYS A 208 15.74 -18.71 -17.41
CA LYS A 208 16.67 -19.82 -17.59
C LYS A 208 17.12 -19.93 -19.05
N ASN A 209 18.42 -20.08 -19.25
CA ASN A 209 19.07 -20.13 -20.58
C ASN A 209 18.87 -18.85 -21.41
N THR A 210 18.73 -17.70 -20.76
CA THR A 210 18.71 -16.38 -21.42
C THR A 210 19.93 -15.57 -21.01
N ASP A 211 20.30 -14.58 -21.82
CA ASP A 211 21.41 -13.66 -21.53
C ASP A 211 20.98 -12.46 -20.66
N TYR A 212 19.78 -12.51 -20.08
CA TYR A 212 19.27 -11.44 -19.23
C TYR A 212 19.88 -11.49 -17.82
N LYS A 213 20.43 -10.36 -17.39
CA LYS A 213 20.87 -10.17 -16.01
C LYS A 213 19.69 -9.78 -15.13
N LEU A 214 19.39 -10.60 -14.13
CA LEU A 214 18.38 -10.29 -13.13
C LEU A 214 18.95 -9.38 -12.03
N ILE A 215 18.30 -8.23 -11.82
CA ILE A 215 18.50 -7.35 -10.67
C ILE A 215 17.28 -7.47 -9.76
N ILE A 216 17.53 -7.70 -8.47
CA ILE A 216 16.49 -7.88 -7.46
C ILE A 216 16.54 -6.69 -6.52
N ALA A 217 15.45 -5.95 -6.43
CA ALA A 217 15.28 -4.82 -5.53
C ALA A 217 14.15 -5.07 -4.52
N GLY A 218 14.48 -4.96 -3.24
CA GLY A 218 13.54 -5.21 -2.14
C GLY A 218 13.34 -6.70 -1.83
N GLY A 219 12.44 -6.97 -0.89
CA GLY A 219 12.45 -8.23 -0.14
C GLY A 219 13.53 -8.23 0.94
N GLU A 220 13.51 -9.25 1.80
CA GLU A 220 14.57 -9.48 2.79
C GLU A 220 15.85 -9.97 2.10
N GLU A 221 16.89 -10.30 2.85
CA GLU A 221 18.07 -10.97 2.31
C GLU A 221 17.71 -12.27 1.57
N LEU A 222 18.51 -12.64 0.57
CA LEU A 222 18.34 -13.90 -0.16
C LEU A 222 18.58 -15.06 0.79
N SER A 223 17.56 -15.90 0.95
CA SER A 223 17.69 -17.15 1.68
C SER A 223 18.59 -18.13 0.93
N ARG A 224 19.18 -19.11 1.65
CA ARG A 224 19.95 -20.20 1.03
C ARG A 224 19.19 -20.92 -0.09
N LYS A 225 17.87 -21.12 0.09
CA LYS A 225 17.02 -21.74 -0.93
C LYS A 225 16.89 -20.88 -2.19
N GLU A 226 16.75 -19.57 -2.03
CA GLU A 226 16.73 -18.63 -3.16
C GLU A 226 18.09 -18.58 -3.86
N LEU A 227 19.20 -18.58 -3.12
CA LEU A 227 20.54 -18.61 -3.72
C LEU A 227 20.77 -19.87 -4.57
N ILE A 228 20.42 -21.05 -4.04
CA ILE A 228 20.51 -22.32 -4.79
C ILE A 228 19.64 -22.25 -6.04
N LEU A 229 18.41 -21.75 -5.92
CA LEU A 229 17.50 -21.59 -7.05
C LEU A 229 18.11 -20.66 -8.12
N LEU A 230 18.63 -19.51 -7.72
CA LEU A 230 19.20 -18.52 -8.64
C LEU A 230 20.42 -19.11 -9.35
N ASN A 231 21.35 -19.71 -8.61
CA ASN A 231 22.55 -20.33 -9.17
C ASN A 231 22.25 -21.50 -10.13
N ASN A 232 21.11 -22.19 -9.95
CA ASN A 232 20.70 -23.29 -10.81
C ASN A 232 19.95 -22.84 -12.09
N ASN A 233 19.49 -21.58 -12.15
CA ASN A 233 18.63 -21.11 -13.25
C ASN A 233 19.19 -19.89 -13.98
N LEU A 234 20.08 -19.12 -13.35
CA LEU A 234 20.64 -17.90 -13.93
C LEU A 234 22.14 -18.09 -14.17
N PRO A 235 22.69 -17.40 -15.18
CA PRO A 235 24.14 -17.37 -15.43
C PRO A 235 24.92 -16.68 -14.31
#